data_AF-A0A183SZY1-F1
#
_entry.id   AF-A0A183SZY1-F1
#
_cell.length_a   1.000
_cell.length_b   1.000
_cell.length_c   1.000
_cell.angle_alpha   90.00
_cell.angle_beta   90.00
_cell.angle_gamma   90.00
#
_symmetry.space_group_name_H-M   'P 1'
#
loop_
_entity.id
_entity.type
_entity.pdbx_description
1 polymer ?
#
loop_
_entity_poly.entity_id
_entity_poly.type
_entity_poly.pdbx_seq_one_letter_code
_entity_poly.pdbx_strand_id
1 'polypeptide(L)'
;MHARSNPLSEETQEKLNQLIKYWWVGDRTYLALQAACQGDDAMPGFADYFHLLGIRCRVQAELTTKYLTLRGGVLKMDTCGPIEVPQGTRDGMKQFLEKSLEIEETIEQSLKETWAAANETQDIDLMYHIGKKMMRHQTRAIYWALRNITGLETSNSAYLYDRLTMRPLVEKMMRGICAHRHSKWGAMMMQIMSPDERTLMEQEETEVRRCQ
;
A
#
# COMPACT_ATOMS: atom_id res chain seq x y z
N MET A 1 28.16 20.45 -6.63
CA MET A 1 28.42 20.09 -5.21
C MET A 1 27.07 19.84 -4.55
N HIS A 2 26.65 18.58 -4.41
CA HIS A 2 25.42 18.27 -3.67
C HIS A 2 25.73 18.44 -2.18
N ALA A 3 24.96 19.30 -1.50
CA ALA A 3 24.99 19.42 -0.06
C ALA A 3 24.86 18.01 0.54
N ARG A 4 25.86 17.59 1.32
CA ARG A 4 25.81 16.32 2.06
C ARG A 4 24.63 16.44 3.01
N SER A 5 23.52 15.79 2.67
CA SER A 5 22.43 15.55 3.62
C SER A 5 23.03 14.93 4.88
N ASN A 6 22.54 15.33 6.06
CA ASN A 6 23.05 14.85 7.34
C ASN A 6 23.12 13.31 7.31
N PRO A 7 24.23 12.67 7.72
CA PRO A 7 24.30 11.21 7.75
C PRO A 7 23.24 10.66 8.70
N LEU A 8 22.60 9.54 8.34
CA LEU A 8 21.63 8.87 9.21
C LEU A 8 22.36 8.29 10.43
N SER A 9 21.76 8.42 11.61
CA SER A 9 22.23 7.65 12.77
C SER A 9 22.02 6.16 12.54
N GLU A 10 22.82 5.32 13.19
CA GLU A 10 22.68 3.86 13.07
C GLU A 10 21.29 3.38 13.47
N GLU A 11 20.74 3.92 14.57
CA GLU A 11 19.39 3.62 15.04
C GLU A 11 18.31 4.02 14.02
N THR A 12 18.41 5.23 13.45
CA THR A 12 17.46 5.70 12.44
C THR A 12 17.51 4.85 11.18
N GLN A 13 18.72 4.45 10.76
CA GLN A 13 18.92 3.56 9.64
C GLN A 13 18.31 2.18 9.90
N GLU A 14 18.46 1.64 11.11
CA GLU A 14 17.86 0.36 11.49
C GLU A 14 16.33 0.42 11.44
N LYS A 15 15.73 1.50 11.98
CA LYS A 15 14.28 1.72 11.90
C LYS A 15 13.78 1.87 10.46
N LEU A 16 14.53 2.56 9.60
CA LEU A 16 14.22 2.64 8.17
C LEU A 16 14.30 1.28 7.47
N ASN A 17 15.31 0.46 7.78
CA ASN A 17 15.42 -0.89 7.27
C ASN A 17 14.23 -1.76 7.69
N GLN A 18 13.84 -1.67 8.96
CA GLN A 18 12.67 -2.37 9.50
C GLN A 18 11.37 -1.91 8.82
N LEU A 19 11.20 -0.60 8.60
CA LEU A 19 10.06 -0.04 7.88
C LEU A 19 10.00 -0.54 6.43
N ILE A 20 11.13 -0.55 5.71
CA ILE A 20 11.23 -1.10 4.35
C ILE A 20 10.82 -2.57 4.34
N LYS A 21 11.28 -3.36 5.32
CA LYS A 21 10.89 -4.76 5.50
C LYS A 21 9.39 -4.92 5.65
N TYR A 22 8.72 -4.12 6.49
CA TYR A 22 7.27 -4.21 6.64
C TYR A 22 6.50 -3.85 5.36
N TRP A 23 7.00 -2.88 4.57
CA TRP A 23 6.41 -2.62 3.25
C TRP A 23 6.54 -3.82 2.32
N TRP A 24 7.69 -4.51 2.28
CA TRP A 24 7.86 -5.72 1.47
C TRP A 24 6.98 -6.88 1.92
N VAL A 25 6.86 -7.09 3.24
CA VAL A 25 5.95 -8.09 3.81
C VAL A 25 4.51 -7.75 3.44
N GLY A 26 4.12 -6.48 3.52
CA GLY A 26 2.81 -6.00 3.08
C GLY A 26 2.52 -6.33 1.61
N ASP A 27 3.43 -5.97 0.69
CA ASP A 27 3.30 -6.28 -0.75
C ASP A 27 3.06 -7.79 -0.98
N ARG A 28 3.90 -8.65 -0.40
CA ARG A 28 3.78 -10.11 -0.56
C ARG A 28 2.49 -10.66 0.04
N THR A 29 2.06 -10.14 1.18
CA THR A 29 0.83 -10.59 1.83
C THR A 29 -0.39 -10.15 1.02
N TYR A 30 -0.39 -8.93 0.49
CA TYR A 30 -1.47 -8.46 -0.39
C TYR A 30 -1.55 -9.23 -1.70
N LEU A 31 -0.40 -9.64 -2.28
CA LEU A 31 -0.40 -10.55 -3.42
C LEU A 31 -1.03 -11.91 -3.09
N ALA A 32 -0.75 -12.46 -1.91
CA ALA A 32 -1.36 -13.70 -1.46
C ALA A 32 -2.87 -13.56 -1.22
N LEU A 33 -3.32 -12.45 -0.61
CA LEU A 33 -4.74 -12.13 -0.44
C LEU A 33 -5.46 -11.95 -1.78
N GLN A 34 -4.83 -11.23 -2.73
CA GLN A 34 -5.34 -11.09 -4.09
C GLN A 34 -5.55 -12.46 -4.74
N ALA A 35 -4.55 -13.33 -4.70
CA ALA A 35 -4.64 -14.66 -5.29
C ALA A 35 -5.76 -15.50 -4.64
N ALA A 36 -5.93 -15.40 -3.33
CA ALA A 36 -7.01 -16.09 -2.62
C ALA A 36 -8.41 -15.59 -3.04
N CYS A 37 -8.56 -14.32 -3.42
CA CYS A 37 -9.82 -13.77 -3.93
C CYS A 37 -10.15 -14.20 -5.37
N GLN A 38 -9.22 -14.81 -6.11
CA GLN A 38 -9.39 -15.22 -7.51
C GLN A 38 -9.79 -16.71 -7.69
N GLY A 39 -10.09 -17.42 -6.60
CA GLY A 39 -10.53 -18.82 -6.65
C GLY A 39 -11.94 -19.04 -7.21
N ASP A 40 -12.52 -20.21 -6.95
CA ASP A 40 -13.81 -20.65 -7.53
C ASP A 40 -15.00 -19.72 -7.19
N ASP A 41 -14.99 -19.08 -6.03
CA ASP A 41 -15.93 -18.03 -5.60
C ASP A 41 -15.31 -16.63 -5.82
N ALA A 42 -14.89 -16.33 -7.04
CA ALA A 42 -14.11 -15.13 -7.35
C ALA A 42 -14.77 -13.83 -6.86
N MET A 43 -13.98 -13.05 -6.11
CA MET A 43 -14.33 -11.73 -5.55
C MET A 43 -13.44 -10.66 -6.19
N PRO A 44 -13.72 -10.25 -7.44
CA PRO A 44 -12.81 -9.38 -8.20
C PRO A 44 -12.63 -8.00 -7.57
N GLY A 45 -13.66 -7.42 -6.94
CA GLY A 45 -13.52 -6.13 -6.25
C GLY A 45 -12.53 -6.19 -5.09
N PHE A 46 -12.57 -7.25 -4.30
CA PHE A 46 -11.58 -7.51 -3.25
C PHE A 46 -10.20 -7.85 -3.82
N ALA A 47 -10.13 -8.64 -4.89
CA ALA A 47 -8.87 -8.99 -5.54
C ALA A 47 -8.13 -7.73 -6.02
N ASP A 48 -8.83 -6.84 -6.72
CA ASP A 48 -8.26 -5.58 -7.22
C ASP A 48 -7.93 -4.62 -6.08
N TYR A 49 -8.75 -4.60 -5.01
CA TYR A 49 -8.46 -3.82 -3.82
C TYR A 49 -7.14 -4.23 -3.16
N PHE A 50 -6.94 -5.53 -2.92
CA PHE A 50 -5.68 -6.03 -2.36
C PHE A 50 -4.51 -5.81 -3.31
N HIS A 51 -4.72 -5.97 -4.62
CA HIS A 51 -3.71 -5.64 -5.62
C HIS A 51 -3.21 -4.18 -5.51
N LEU A 52 -4.13 -3.22 -5.40
CA LEU A 52 -3.79 -1.80 -5.25
C LEU A 52 -3.05 -1.53 -3.93
N LEU A 53 -3.40 -2.21 -2.84
CA LEU A 53 -2.65 -2.12 -1.58
C LEU A 53 -1.24 -2.69 -1.72
N GLY A 54 -1.08 -3.81 -2.41
CA GLY A 54 0.22 -4.41 -2.72
C GLY A 54 1.13 -3.46 -3.51
N ILE A 55 0.61 -2.88 -4.60
CA ILE A 55 1.35 -1.87 -5.37
C ILE A 55 1.74 -0.68 -4.49
N ARG A 56 0.82 -0.18 -3.64
CA ARG A 56 1.12 0.92 -2.72
C ARG A 56 2.30 0.58 -1.80
N CYS A 57 2.30 -0.61 -1.21
CA CYS A 57 3.38 -1.09 -0.35
C CYS A 57 4.72 -1.17 -1.12
N ARG A 58 4.72 -1.75 -2.32
CA ARG A 58 5.92 -1.83 -3.18
C ARG A 58 6.48 -0.45 -3.51
N VAL A 59 5.62 0.49 -3.90
CA VAL A 59 5.99 1.88 -4.18
C VAL A 59 6.64 2.53 -2.95
N GLN A 60 6.06 2.35 -1.76
CA GLN A 60 6.62 2.90 -0.53
C GLN A 60 7.96 2.26 -0.16
N ALA A 61 8.10 0.94 -0.32
CA ALA A 61 9.37 0.24 -0.10
C ALA A 61 10.48 0.82 -0.99
N GLU A 62 10.21 1.00 -2.28
CA GLU A 62 11.16 1.58 -3.23
C GLU A 62 11.51 3.04 -2.92
N LEU A 63 10.52 3.88 -2.61
CA LEU A 63 10.74 5.28 -2.28
C LEU A 63 11.57 5.43 -1.00
N THR A 64 11.29 4.60 0.00
CA THR A 64 12.03 4.59 1.27
C THR A 64 13.45 4.06 1.07
N THR A 65 13.65 3.03 0.23
CA THR A 65 14.98 2.51 -0.12
C THR A 65 15.81 3.56 -0.88
N LYS A 66 15.19 4.27 -1.83
CA LYS A 66 15.83 5.40 -2.55
C LYS A 66 16.19 6.52 -1.58
N TYR A 67 15.34 6.82 -0.59
CA TYR A 67 15.65 7.80 0.44
C TYR A 67 16.83 7.38 1.32
N LEU A 68 16.83 6.15 1.81
CA LEU A 68 17.90 5.57 2.61
C LEU A 68 19.26 5.66 1.90
N THR A 69 19.31 5.20 0.64
CA THR A 69 20.54 5.21 -0.18
C THR A 69 21.01 6.63 -0.52
N LEU A 70 20.08 7.57 -0.76
CA LEU A 70 20.41 8.98 -0.99
C LEU A 70 21.07 9.64 0.23
N ARG A 71 20.69 9.22 1.44
CA ARG A 71 21.30 9.66 2.71
C ARG A 71 22.59 8.90 3.07
N GLY A 72 23.08 8.02 2.19
CA GLY A 72 24.28 7.21 2.41
C GLY A 72 24.07 5.97 3.30
N GLY A 73 22.83 5.63 3.62
CA GLY A 73 22.51 4.44 4.40
C GLY A 73 22.60 3.15 3.57
N VAL A 74 22.71 2.02 4.28
CA VAL A 74 22.81 0.69 3.68
C VAL A 74 21.55 -0.11 4.02
N LEU A 75 20.90 -0.63 2.98
CA LEU A 75 19.78 -1.54 3.13
C LEU A 75 20.27 -2.86 3.72
N LYS A 76 19.80 -3.19 4.92
CA LYS A 76 20.02 -4.48 5.57
C LYS A 76 18.67 -5.15 5.74
N MET A 77 18.47 -6.29 5.07
CA MET A 77 17.20 -7.00 5.14
C MET A 77 17.43 -8.50 4.95
N ASP A 78 16.89 -9.29 5.86
CA ASP A 78 16.82 -10.75 5.73
C ASP A 78 15.72 -11.16 4.74
N THR A 79 15.62 -12.46 4.43
CA THR A 79 14.48 -13.00 3.68
C THR A 79 13.15 -12.69 4.37
N CYS A 80 12.23 -12.06 3.65
CA CYS A 80 10.92 -11.64 4.16
C CYS A 80 9.80 -12.44 3.47
N GLY A 81 9.18 -13.39 4.15
CA GLY A 81 7.99 -14.10 3.63
C GLY A 81 6.71 -13.26 3.74
N PRO A 82 5.63 -13.62 3.02
CA PRO A 82 4.30 -13.10 3.35
C PRO A 82 3.90 -13.53 4.77
N ILE A 83 3.02 -12.77 5.40
CA ILE A 83 2.34 -13.26 6.60
C ILE A 83 1.38 -14.37 6.16
N GLU A 84 1.22 -15.40 7.02
CA GLU A 84 0.29 -16.50 6.76
C GLU A 84 -1.10 -15.97 6.41
N VAL A 85 -1.56 -16.30 5.21
CA VAL A 85 -2.89 -15.96 4.72
C VAL A 85 -3.83 -17.09 5.09
N PRO A 86 -5.00 -16.79 5.70
CA PRO A 86 -5.97 -17.81 6.05
C PRO A 86 -6.36 -18.62 4.81
N GLN A 87 -6.38 -19.95 4.93
CA GLN A 87 -6.98 -20.81 3.92
C GLN A 87 -8.47 -20.94 4.23
N GLY A 88 -9.34 -20.29 3.46
CA GLY A 88 -10.76 -20.27 3.81
C GLY A 88 -11.68 -19.68 2.76
N THR A 89 -12.85 -20.33 2.66
CA THR A 89 -14.02 -20.16 1.79
C THR A 89 -14.69 -18.77 1.84
N ARG A 90 -15.80 -18.59 1.11
CA ARG A 90 -16.67 -17.38 1.00
C ARG A 90 -16.81 -16.48 2.25
N ASP A 91 -16.78 -17.04 3.46
CA ASP A 91 -16.90 -16.31 4.73
C ASP A 91 -15.55 -15.76 5.27
N GLY A 92 -14.44 -16.09 4.63
CA GLY A 92 -13.08 -15.68 4.98
C GLY A 92 -12.73 -14.23 4.62
N MET A 93 -13.59 -13.52 3.87
CA MET A 93 -13.30 -12.12 3.47
C MET A 93 -13.13 -11.19 4.66
N LYS A 94 -13.84 -11.43 5.76
CA LYS A 94 -13.63 -10.67 7.01
C LYS A 94 -12.21 -10.89 7.55
N GLN A 95 -11.75 -12.14 7.60
CA GLN A 95 -10.39 -12.47 8.04
C GLN A 95 -9.32 -11.84 7.13
N PHE A 96 -9.58 -11.76 5.82
CA PHE A 96 -8.66 -11.11 4.89
C PHE A 96 -8.54 -9.60 5.15
N LEU A 97 -9.67 -8.95 5.45
CA LEU A 97 -9.68 -7.53 5.82
C LEU A 97 -9.06 -7.27 7.19
N GLU A 98 -9.30 -8.13 8.17
CA GLU A 98 -8.64 -8.09 9.48
C GLU A 98 -7.13 -8.25 9.33
N LYS A 99 -6.68 -9.15 8.45
CA LYS A 99 -5.26 -9.33 8.17
C LYS A 99 -4.65 -8.14 7.43
N SER A 100 -5.41 -7.53 6.52
CA SER A 100 -5.04 -6.23 5.95
C SER A 100 -4.88 -5.17 7.03
N LEU A 101 -5.80 -5.08 7.99
CA LEU A 101 -5.71 -4.08 9.07
C LEU A 101 -4.45 -4.29 9.92
N GLU A 102 -4.14 -5.52 10.30
CA GLU A 102 -2.94 -5.87 11.08
C GLU A 102 -1.64 -5.41 10.38
N ILE A 103 -1.54 -5.61 9.06
CA ILE A 103 -0.41 -5.12 8.26
C ILE A 103 -0.31 -3.60 8.35
N GLU A 104 -1.43 -2.90 8.18
CA GLU A 104 -1.46 -1.44 8.19
C GLU A 104 -1.14 -0.86 9.57
N GLU A 105 -1.61 -1.48 10.65
CA GLU A 105 -1.28 -1.10 12.02
C GLU A 105 0.21 -1.33 12.33
N THR A 106 0.77 -2.46 11.87
CA THR A 106 2.20 -2.76 12.02
C THR A 106 3.07 -1.72 11.30
N ILE A 107 2.69 -1.35 10.08
CA ILE A 107 3.37 -0.31 9.31
C ILE A 107 3.23 1.05 9.99
N GLU A 108 2.05 1.40 10.51
CA GLU A 108 1.85 2.67 11.21
C GLU A 108 2.72 2.76 12.47
N GLN A 109 2.78 1.68 13.25
CA GLN A 109 3.63 1.60 14.42
C GLN A 109 5.11 1.78 14.05
N SER A 110 5.58 1.11 12.99
CA SER A 110 6.94 1.28 12.49
C SER A 110 7.23 2.71 11.99
N LEU A 111 6.26 3.38 11.36
CA LEU A 111 6.38 4.79 10.97
C LEU A 111 6.50 5.71 12.20
N LYS A 112 5.69 5.47 13.25
CA LYS A 112 5.75 6.23 14.50
C LYS A 112 7.11 6.07 15.19
N GLU A 113 7.62 4.84 15.25
CA GLU A 113 8.95 4.56 15.82
C GLU A 113 10.08 5.21 15.02
N THR A 114 10.02 5.14 13.69
CA THR A 114 11.02 5.78 12.82
C THR A 114 10.98 7.30 12.97
N TRP A 115 9.79 7.87 13.10
CA TRP A 115 9.63 9.31 13.35
C TRP A 115 10.16 9.71 14.73
N ALA A 116 9.94 8.91 15.77
CA ALA A 116 10.47 9.16 17.10
C ALA A 116 12.01 9.16 17.11
N ALA A 117 12.65 8.16 16.49
CA ALA A 117 14.11 8.11 16.35
C ALA A 117 14.66 9.32 15.55
N ALA A 118 13.96 9.74 14.50
CA ALA A 118 14.30 10.95 13.76
C ALA A 118 14.18 12.22 14.61
N ASN A 119 13.17 12.29 15.49
CA ASN A 119 12.96 13.42 16.38
C ASN A 119 14.04 13.51 17.47
N GLU A 120 14.47 12.38 18.03
CA GLU A 120 15.56 12.32 19.01
C GLU A 120 16.89 12.78 18.44
N THR A 121 17.16 12.43 17.18
CA THR A 121 18.37 12.84 16.45
C THR A 121 18.24 14.20 15.76
N GLN A 122 17.09 14.87 15.90
CA GLN A 122 16.76 16.13 15.24
C GLN A 122 16.93 16.09 13.70
N ASP A 123 16.64 14.94 13.08
CA ASP A 123 16.65 14.76 11.63
C ASP A 123 15.36 15.32 11.01
N ILE A 124 15.33 16.64 10.84
CA ILE A 124 14.19 17.39 10.30
C ILE A 124 13.78 16.87 8.91
N ASP A 125 14.74 16.49 8.08
CA ASP A 125 14.50 15.99 6.73
C ASP A 125 13.71 14.67 6.76
N LEU A 126 14.12 13.74 7.63
CA LEU A 126 13.43 12.46 7.78
C LEU A 126 12.06 12.64 8.45
N MET A 127 11.96 13.48 9.48
CA MET A 127 10.67 13.80 10.10
C MET A 127 9.68 14.38 9.08
N TYR A 128 10.14 15.31 8.24
CA TYR A 128 9.33 15.86 7.16
C TYR A 128 8.96 14.80 6.12
N HIS A 129 9.91 13.93 5.75
CA HIS A 129 9.66 12.83 4.83
C HIS A 129 8.54 11.91 5.34
N ILE A 130 8.66 11.41 6.56
CA ILE A 130 7.69 10.48 7.17
C ILE A 130 6.35 11.18 7.39
N GLY A 131 6.35 12.31 8.10
CA GLY A 131 5.12 12.99 8.52
C GLY A 131 4.30 13.48 7.33
N LYS A 132 4.95 14.08 6.32
CA LYS A 132 4.22 14.65 5.17
C LYS A 132 3.91 13.63 4.09
N LYS A 133 4.80 12.67 3.82
CA LYS A 133 4.65 11.76 2.66
C LYS A 133 4.11 10.39 3.00
N MET A 134 4.20 9.92 4.24
CA MET A 134 3.84 8.54 4.59
C MET A 134 2.66 8.49 5.56
N MET A 135 2.73 9.21 6.68
CA MET A 135 1.70 9.10 7.75
C MET A 135 0.29 9.40 7.25
N ARG A 136 0.09 10.45 6.45
CA ARG A 136 -1.24 10.77 5.89
C ARG A 136 -1.81 9.64 5.02
N HIS A 137 -0.97 8.99 4.22
CA HIS A 137 -1.39 7.87 3.39
C HIS A 137 -1.69 6.64 4.25
N GLN A 138 -0.92 6.43 5.32
CA GLN A 138 -1.11 5.32 6.25
C GLN A 138 -2.40 5.43 7.04
N THR A 139 -2.72 6.59 7.60
CA THR A 139 -3.99 6.81 8.30
C THR A 139 -5.19 6.57 7.38
N ARG A 140 -5.07 6.97 6.11
CA ARG A 140 -6.11 6.70 5.11
C ARG A 140 -6.25 5.20 4.82
N ALA A 141 -5.15 4.45 4.77
CA ALA A 141 -5.18 3.01 4.57
C ALA A 141 -5.92 2.27 5.69
N ILE A 142 -5.58 2.57 6.94
CA ILE A 142 -6.25 2.03 8.13
C ILE A 142 -7.75 2.35 8.10
N TYR A 143 -8.10 3.60 7.77
CA TYR A 143 -9.50 4.00 7.64
C TYR A 143 -10.26 3.15 6.61
N TRP A 144 -9.67 2.88 5.44
CA TRP A 144 -10.32 2.04 4.42
C TRP A 144 -10.45 0.59 4.85
N ALA A 145 -9.43 0.03 5.52
CA ALA A 145 -9.51 -1.31 6.08
C ALA A 145 -10.67 -1.43 7.08
N LEU A 146 -10.71 -0.55 8.09
CA LEU A 146 -11.80 -0.52 9.09
C LEU A 146 -13.17 -0.33 8.46
N ARG A 147 -13.30 0.63 7.53
CA ARG A 147 -14.56 0.89 6.83
C ARG A 147 -15.05 -0.36 6.09
N ASN A 148 -14.16 -1.09 5.45
CA ASN A 148 -14.52 -2.29 4.69
C ASN A 148 -14.90 -3.45 5.63
N ILE A 149 -14.24 -3.58 6.79
CA ILE A 149 -14.63 -4.56 7.84
C ILE A 149 -16.06 -4.29 8.28
N THR A 150 -16.36 -3.06 8.74
CA THR A 150 -17.71 -2.70 9.21
C THR A 150 -18.76 -2.79 8.10
N GLY A 151 -18.40 -2.40 6.88
CA GLY A 151 -19.29 -2.48 5.73
C GLY A 151 -19.65 -3.92 5.36
N LEU A 152 -18.67 -4.82 5.39
CA LEU A 152 -18.87 -6.24 5.14
C LEU A 152 -19.80 -6.86 6.21
N GLU A 153 -19.56 -6.56 7.48
CA GLU A 153 -20.40 -7.01 8.59
C GLU A 153 -21.85 -6.53 8.45
N THR A 154 -22.05 -5.29 7.98
CA THR A 154 -23.39 -4.73 7.79
C THR A 154 -24.12 -5.38 6.60
N SER A 155 -23.38 -5.78 5.57
CA SER A 155 -23.96 -6.30 4.32
C SER A 155 -24.47 -7.75 4.41
N ASN A 156 -24.04 -8.53 5.39
CA ASN A 156 -24.32 -9.97 5.55
C ASN A 156 -24.04 -10.85 4.31
N SER A 157 -23.37 -10.32 3.27
CA SER A 157 -23.06 -11.01 2.02
C SER A 157 -21.78 -10.44 1.42
N ALA A 158 -20.69 -11.20 1.51
CA ALA A 158 -19.41 -10.82 0.92
C ALA A 158 -19.50 -10.61 -0.59
N TYR A 159 -20.29 -11.44 -1.28
CA TYR A 159 -20.48 -11.34 -2.72
C TYR A 159 -21.19 -10.04 -3.13
N LEU A 160 -22.30 -9.69 -2.47
CA LEU A 160 -23.00 -8.45 -2.80
C LEU A 160 -22.16 -7.23 -2.43
N TYR A 161 -21.45 -7.28 -1.30
CA TYR A 161 -20.54 -6.22 -0.91
C TYR A 161 -19.40 -6.00 -1.92
N ASP A 162 -18.81 -7.09 -2.43
CA ASP A 162 -17.80 -7.04 -3.48
C ASP A 162 -18.31 -6.31 -4.72
N ARG A 163 -19.48 -6.73 -5.23
CA ARG A 163 -20.03 -6.22 -6.49
C ARG A 163 -20.54 -4.78 -6.38
N LEU A 164 -21.20 -4.45 -5.27
CA LEU A 164 -21.89 -3.16 -5.12
C LEU A 164 -21.04 -2.09 -4.42
N THR A 165 -20.04 -2.48 -3.61
CA THR A 165 -19.23 -1.54 -2.82
C THR A 165 -17.76 -1.58 -3.21
N MET A 166 -17.13 -2.76 -3.27
CA MET A 166 -15.69 -2.86 -3.53
C MET A 166 -15.33 -2.47 -4.97
N ARG A 167 -16.05 -2.99 -5.98
CA ARG A 167 -15.74 -2.64 -7.38
C ARG A 167 -15.84 -1.13 -7.66
N PRO A 168 -16.93 -0.42 -7.30
CA PRO A 168 -16.99 1.03 -7.50
C PRO A 168 -15.93 1.80 -6.70
N LEU A 169 -15.55 1.30 -5.52
CA LEU A 169 -14.47 1.88 -4.72
C LEU A 169 -13.12 1.76 -5.44
N VAL A 170 -12.79 0.57 -5.93
CA VAL A 170 -11.55 0.28 -6.67
C VAL A 170 -11.48 1.15 -7.93
N GLU A 171 -12.53 1.20 -8.74
CA GLU A 171 -12.59 2.06 -9.93
C GLU A 171 -12.33 3.53 -9.57
N LYS A 172 -12.92 4.01 -8.46
CA LYS A 172 -12.67 5.36 -7.96
C LYS A 172 -11.22 5.57 -7.52
N MET A 173 -10.60 4.57 -6.89
CA MET A 173 -9.19 4.62 -6.49
C MET A 173 -8.28 4.66 -7.73
N MET A 174 -8.53 3.80 -8.72
CA MET A 174 -7.80 3.74 -9.99
C MET A 174 -7.90 5.05 -10.78
N ARG A 175 -9.11 5.60 -10.96
CA ARG A 175 -9.30 6.93 -11.56
C ARG A 175 -8.52 8.01 -10.83
N GLY A 176 -8.48 7.94 -9.50
CA GLY A 176 -7.67 8.83 -8.67
C GLY A 176 -6.17 8.72 -8.96
N ILE A 177 -5.65 7.49 -9.13
CA ILE A 177 -4.25 7.25 -9.52
C ILE A 177 -3.97 7.86 -10.91
N CYS A 178 -4.82 7.59 -11.90
CA CYS A 178 -4.69 8.09 -13.27
C CYS A 178 -4.72 9.62 -13.35
N ALA A 179 -5.66 10.26 -12.65
CA ALA A 179 -5.75 11.72 -12.60
C ALA A 179 -4.47 12.38 -12.08
N HIS A 180 -3.68 11.63 -11.29
CA HIS A 180 -2.39 12.06 -10.77
C HIS A 180 -1.21 11.40 -11.49
N ARG A 181 -1.35 10.90 -12.73
CA ARG A 181 -0.26 10.27 -13.52
C ARG A 181 0.98 11.15 -13.69
N HIS A 182 0.78 12.47 -13.67
CA HIS A 182 1.86 13.46 -13.74
C HIS A 182 2.58 13.68 -12.40
N SER A 183 2.02 13.18 -11.30
CA SER A 183 2.71 13.12 -10.01
C SER A 183 3.73 11.99 -10.01
N LYS A 184 4.81 12.15 -9.26
CA LYS A 184 5.84 11.10 -9.10
C LYS A 184 5.26 9.76 -8.62
N TRP A 185 4.17 9.82 -7.84
CA TRP A 185 3.46 8.64 -7.35
C TRP A 185 2.61 7.97 -8.45
N GLY A 186 1.84 8.75 -9.21
CA GLY A 186 1.05 8.23 -10.33
C GLY A 186 1.93 7.69 -11.46
N ALA A 187 3.03 8.35 -11.78
CA ALA A 187 3.98 7.86 -12.78
C ALA A 187 4.62 6.53 -12.37
N MET A 188 4.97 6.37 -11.09
CA MET A 188 5.58 5.14 -10.58
C MET A 188 4.54 3.99 -10.51
N MET A 189 3.30 4.29 -10.11
CA MET A 189 2.17 3.35 -10.20
C MET A 189 2.00 2.85 -11.64
N MET A 190 1.92 3.75 -12.62
CA MET A 190 1.74 3.37 -14.04
C MET A 190 2.89 2.52 -14.61
N GLN A 191 4.12 2.70 -14.11
CA GLN A 191 5.27 1.89 -14.52
C GLN A 191 5.25 0.47 -13.95
N ILE A 192 4.66 0.29 -12.76
CA ILE A 192 4.61 -0.99 -12.04
C ILE A 192 3.39 -1.82 -12.47
N MET A 193 2.33 -1.19 -12.97
CA MET A 193 1.15 -1.87 -13.52
C MET A 193 1.49 -2.68 -14.77
N SER A 194 0.80 -3.81 -14.95
CA SER A 194 0.93 -4.64 -16.14
C SER A 194 0.48 -3.89 -17.40
N PRO A 195 0.97 -4.27 -18.60
CA PRO A 195 0.49 -3.67 -19.85
C PRO A 195 -1.03 -3.77 -20.00
N ASP A 196 -1.64 -4.88 -19.57
CA ASP A 196 -3.08 -5.12 -19.65
C ASP A 196 -3.86 -4.17 -18.72
N GLU A 197 -3.38 -3.97 -17.49
CA GLU A 197 -3.93 -2.99 -16.54
C GLU A 197 -3.84 -1.56 -17.06
N ARG A 198 -2.73 -1.20 -17.72
CA ARG A 198 -2.59 0.12 -18.36
C ARG A 198 -3.57 0.29 -19.52
N THR A 199 -3.73 -0.75 -20.33
CA THR A 199 -4.59 -0.72 -21.53
C THR A 199 -6.07 -0.62 -21.15
N LEU A 200 -6.51 -1.38 -20.14
CA LEU A 200 -7.86 -1.26 -19.56
C LEU A 200 -8.15 0.16 -19.06
N MET A 201 -7.17 0.79 -18.41
CA MET A 201 -7.33 2.16 -17.92
C MET A 201 -7.32 3.23 -19.03
N GLU A 202 -6.53 3.04 -20.10
CA GLU A 202 -6.53 3.95 -21.25
C GLU A 202 -7.83 3.87 -22.05
N GLN A 203 -8.45 2.68 -22.14
CA GLN A 203 -9.76 2.46 -22.77
C GLN A 203 -10.89 3.14 -21.99
N GLU A 204 -10.92 3.01 -20.66
CA GLU A 204 -11.94 3.69 -19.83
C GLU A 204 -11.80 5.23 -19.87
N GLU A 205 -10.57 5.78 -19.94
CA GLU A 205 -10.37 7.23 -20.08
C GLU A 205 -10.85 7.77 -21.44
N THR A 206 -10.74 6.96 -22.51
CA THR A 206 -11.27 7.32 -23.84
C THR A 206 -12.79 7.24 -23.91
N GLU A 207 -13.43 6.31 -23.20
CA GLU A 207 -14.89 6.24 -23.11
C GLU A 207 -15.48 7.39 -22.29
N VAL A 208 -14.87 7.75 -21.15
CA VAL A 208 -15.33 8.89 -20.32
C VAL A 208 -15.22 10.21 -21.06
N ARG A 209 -14.18 10.42 -21.88
CA ARG A 209 -14.04 11.62 -22.71
C ARG A 209 -14.98 11.68 -23.92
N ARG A 210 -15.58 10.54 -24.32
CA ARG A 210 -16.61 10.49 -25.37
C ARG A 210 -18.02 10.77 -24.83
N CYS A 211 -18.21 10.62 -23.52
CA CYS A 211 -19.49 10.83 -22.84
C CYS A 211 -19.62 12.23 -22.18
N GLN A 212 -18.61 13.09 -22.32
CA GLN A 212 -18.61 14.51 -21.92
C GLN A 212 -18.64 15.40 -23.15
#